data_AF-A0A6J4MRW9-F1
#
_entry.id   AF-A0A6J4MRW9-F1
#
_cell.length_a   1.000
_cell.length_b   1.000
_cell.length_c   1.000
_cell.angle_alpha   90.00
_cell.angle_beta   90.00
_cell.angle_gamma   90.00
#
_symmetry.space_group_name_H-M   'P 1'
#
loop_
_entity.id
_entity.type
_entity.pdbx_description
1 polymer ?
#
loop_
_entity_poly.entity_id
_entity_poly.type
_entity_poly.pdbx_seq_one_letter_code
_entity_poly.pdbx_strand_id
1 'polypeptide(L)'
;NHHFDNAPGGTGGDTMSLDFKGPRIGLKWGRAKEGGTAQVLVDGERIGQVSFKGRTAEPKFDGLRIFKGLGAGRHTIELVVDPPDRNRRLAYVDYFRVYGEAYRTQ
;
A
#
# COMPACT_ATOMS: atom_id res chain seq x y z
N ASN A 1 -8.43 11.87 8.36
CA ASN A 1 -7.46 11.37 7.37
C ASN A 1 -6.11 11.29 8.04
N HIS A 2 -5.60 10.08 8.29
CA HIS A 2 -4.24 9.90 8.78
C HIS A 2 -3.34 9.83 7.55
N HIS A 3 -2.58 10.89 7.29
CA HIS A 3 -1.57 10.91 6.25
C HIS A 3 -0.37 10.13 6.79
N PHE A 4 0.01 9.02 6.14
CA PHE A 4 1.30 8.38 6.40
C PHE A 4 2.27 8.91 5.37
N ASP A 5 2.88 10.04 5.69
CA ASP A 5 4.00 10.64 4.97
C ASP A 5 5.27 9.86 5.28
N ASN A 6 5.66 8.94 4.39
CA ASN A 6 7.07 8.56 4.29
C ASN A 6 7.83 9.83 3.85
N ALA A 7 8.39 10.54 4.83
CA ALA A 7 9.11 11.79 4.64
C ALA A 7 10.28 11.63 3.63
N PRO A 8 10.66 12.69 2.90
CA PRO A 8 11.75 12.65 1.94
C PRO A 8 13.08 12.50 2.67
N GLY A 9 13.55 11.26 2.78
CA GLY A 9 14.80 10.92 3.47
C GLY A 9 15.16 9.43 3.39
N GLY A 10 14.19 8.58 3.01
CA GLY A 10 14.41 7.16 2.80
C GLY A 10 15.41 6.86 1.69
N THR A 11 16.58 6.37 2.09
CA THR A 11 17.60 5.79 1.22
C THR A 11 17.12 4.44 0.69
N GLY A 12 16.05 4.42 -0.11
CA GLY A 12 15.62 3.26 -0.90
C GLY A 12 15.46 1.91 -0.21
N GLY A 13 14.24 1.41 -0.16
CA GLY A 13 13.89 0.21 0.62
C GLY A 13 12.98 0.52 1.81
N ASP A 14 12.37 1.71 1.83
CA ASP A 14 11.36 2.05 2.83
C ASP A 14 10.23 1.03 2.79
N THR A 15 9.99 0.42 3.95
CA THR A 15 8.95 -0.58 4.14
C THR A 15 7.90 -0.02 5.10
N MET A 16 6.64 0.03 4.67
CA MET A 16 5.51 0.23 5.59
C MET A 16 4.94 -1.14 5.96
N SER A 17 4.75 -1.40 7.25
CA SER A 17 4.18 -2.66 7.74
C SER A 17 2.95 -2.42 8.61
N LEU A 18 1.96 -3.30 8.51
CA LEU A 18 0.75 -3.28 9.33
C LEU A 18 0.27 -4.70 9.62
N ASP A 19 0.08 -5.00 10.90
CA ASP A 19 -0.61 -6.21 11.33
C ASP A 19 -2.13 -6.03 11.26
N PHE A 20 -2.83 -7.04 10.78
CA PHE A 20 -4.29 -7.06 10.72
C PHE A 20 -4.86 -8.45 10.92
N LYS A 21 -6.17 -8.51 11.17
CA LYS A 21 -6.92 -9.76 11.23
C LYS A 21 -8.10 -9.72 10.27
N GLY A 22 -8.17 -10.68 9.35
CA GLY A 22 -9.33 -10.84 8.48
C GLY A 22 -8.98 -11.20 7.04
N PRO A 23 -10.00 -11.59 6.26
CA PRO A 23 -9.82 -12.24 4.95
C PRO A 23 -9.37 -11.31 3.82
N ARG A 24 -9.39 -9.99 4.07
CA ARG A 24 -9.22 -8.97 3.05
C ARG A 24 -8.66 -7.69 3.63
N ILE A 25 -7.81 -7.03 2.87
CA ILE A 25 -7.28 -5.70 3.18
C ILE A 25 -7.27 -4.83 1.92
N GLY A 26 -7.71 -3.59 2.06
CA GLY A 26 -7.63 -2.57 1.02
C GLY A 26 -6.50 -1.61 1.28
N LEU A 27 -5.84 -1.19 0.21
CA LEU A 27 -4.83 -0.13 0.20
C LEU A 27 -5.34 1.00 -0.70
N LYS A 28 -5.44 2.20 -0.14
CA LYS A 28 -5.73 3.45 -0.83
C LYS A 28 -4.44 4.25 -0.97
N TRP A 29 -4.16 4.76 -2.17
CA TRP A 29 -2.94 5.52 -2.44
C TRP A 29 -3.12 6.64 -3.47
N GLY A 30 -2.16 7.56 -3.45
CA GLY A 30 -2.02 8.68 -4.37
C GLY A 30 -1.04 8.39 -5.50
N ARG A 31 -1.27 9.03 -6.65
CA ARG A 31 -0.36 8.98 -7.80
C ARG A 31 0.15 10.38 -8.16
N ALA A 32 1.46 10.51 -8.34
CA ALA A 32 2.13 11.76 -8.72
C ALA A 32 3.35 11.50 -9.61
N LYS A 33 3.89 12.54 -10.24
CA LYS A 33 5.00 12.46 -11.21
C LYS A 33 6.26 11.81 -10.62
N GLU A 34 6.56 12.13 -9.35
CA GLU A 34 7.70 11.62 -8.58
C GLU A 34 7.42 10.26 -7.91
N GLY A 35 6.22 9.73 -8.12
CA GLY A 35 5.79 8.47 -7.50
C GLY A 35 6.53 7.26 -8.04
N GLY A 36 7.00 6.42 -7.12
CA GLY A 36 7.71 5.18 -7.41
C GLY A 36 6.80 3.97 -7.64
N THR A 37 7.37 2.81 -7.38
CA THR A 37 6.69 1.51 -7.39
C THR A 37 7.00 0.82 -6.06
N ALA A 38 6.04 0.08 -5.51
CA ALA A 38 6.26 -0.74 -4.33
C ALA A 38 5.68 -2.13 -4.50
N GLN A 39 6.38 -3.13 -3.97
CA GLN A 39 5.86 -4.49 -3.82
C GLN A 39 4.94 -4.56 -2.63
N VAL A 40 3.88 -5.36 -2.76
CA VAL A 40 2.98 -5.67 -1.65
C VAL A 40 3.21 -7.12 -1.26
N LEU A 41 3.63 -7.32 -0.02
CA LEU A 41 3.79 -8.62 0.60
C LEU A 41 2.70 -8.82 1.65
N VAL A 42 2.22 -10.04 1.79
CA VAL A 42 1.42 -10.46 2.94
C VAL A 42 2.07 -11.71 3.51
N ASP A 43 2.35 -11.70 4.80
CA ASP A 43 3.04 -12.79 5.51
C ASP A 43 4.38 -13.17 4.87
N GLY A 44 5.09 -12.17 4.33
CA GLY A 44 6.35 -12.33 3.60
C GLY A 44 6.20 -12.80 2.14
N GLU A 45 5.00 -13.15 1.68
CA GLU A 45 4.75 -13.54 0.29
C GLU A 45 4.35 -12.33 -0.57
N ARG A 46 5.02 -12.13 -1.71
CA ARG A 46 4.65 -11.09 -2.67
C ARG A 46 3.33 -11.42 -3.37
N ILE A 47 2.27 -10.72 -2.99
CA ILE A 47 0.93 -10.87 -3.57
C ILE A 47 0.60 -9.81 -4.62
N GLY A 48 1.47 -8.82 -4.81
CA GLY A 48 1.26 -7.82 -5.84
C GLY A 48 2.25 -6.66 -5.83
N GLN A 49 1.85 -5.62 -6.55
CA GLN A 49 2.61 -4.39 -6.72
C GLN A 49 1.64 -3.20 -6.84
N VAL A 50 2.09 -2.04 -6.39
CA VAL A 50 1.39 -0.76 -6.48
C VAL A 50 2.29 0.24 -7.19
N SER A 51 1.71 1.03 -8.11
CA SER A 51 2.40 2.14 -8.75
C SER A 51 1.83 3.46 -8.25
N PHE A 52 2.74 4.31 -7.77
CA PHE A 52 2.46 5.69 -7.38
C PHE A 52 2.68 6.66 -8.55
N LYS A 53 3.00 6.16 -9.75
CA LYS A 53 3.27 6.98 -10.94
C LYS A 53 2.00 7.68 -11.41
N GLY A 54 2.05 9.00 -11.48
CA GLY A 54 1.01 9.88 -11.97
C GLY A 54 1.52 10.89 -12.99
N ARG A 55 0.61 11.74 -13.49
CA ARG A 55 0.92 12.77 -14.49
C ARG A 55 1.17 14.16 -13.89
N THR A 56 0.66 14.42 -12.69
CA THR A 56 0.72 15.72 -12.01
C THR A 56 1.76 15.71 -10.89
N ALA A 57 2.29 16.88 -10.56
CA ALA A 57 3.19 17.04 -9.40
C ALA A 57 2.44 16.76 -8.08
N GLU A 58 1.20 17.24 -7.99
CA GLU A 58 0.32 16.98 -6.83
C GLU A 58 -0.22 15.54 -6.85
N PRO A 59 -0.17 14.82 -5.72
CA PRO A 59 -0.74 13.48 -5.61
C PRO A 59 -2.26 13.47 -5.79
N LYS A 60 -2.75 12.59 -6.66
CA LYS A 60 -4.17 12.29 -6.81
C LYS A 60 -4.50 10.97 -6.14
N PHE A 61 -5.31 10.98 -5.08
CA PHE A 61 -5.71 9.81 -4.28
C PHE A 61 -6.84 9.02 -4.93
N ASP A 62 -6.58 8.46 -6.10
CA ASP A 62 -7.54 7.69 -6.88
C ASP A 62 -7.23 6.18 -6.90
N GLY A 63 -6.03 5.77 -6.47
CA GLY A 63 -5.64 4.37 -6.36
C GLY A 63 -6.37 3.65 -5.22
N LEU A 64 -6.98 2.50 -5.52
CA LEU A 64 -7.55 1.59 -4.53
C LEU A 64 -7.38 0.15 -5.03
N ARG A 65 -6.87 -0.73 -4.18
CA ARG A 65 -6.75 -2.17 -4.45
C ARG A 65 -7.15 -2.94 -3.20
N ILE A 66 -7.94 -4.00 -3.40
CA ILE A 66 -8.38 -4.89 -2.33
C ILE A 66 -7.74 -6.25 -2.57
N PHE A 67 -6.90 -6.67 -1.63
CA PHE A 67 -6.34 -8.02 -1.55
C PHE A 67 -7.35 -8.91 -0.81
N LYS A 68 -7.64 -10.08 -1.36
CA LYS A 68 -8.68 -11.00 -0.87
C LYS A 68 -8.15 -12.42 -0.78
N GLY A 69 -8.86 -13.29 -0.06
CA GLY A 69 -8.51 -14.70 0.04
C GLY A 69 -7.36 -14.97 1.02
N LEU A 70 -7.12 -14.05 1.96
CA LEU A 70 -6.00 -14.15 2.91
C LEU A 70 -6.33 -15.12 4.07
N GLY A 71 -7.62 -15.39 4.30
CA GLY A 71 -8.11 -16.17 5.44
C GLY A 71 -8.49 -15.28 6.63
N ALA A 72 -9.31 -15.79 7.56
CA ALA A 72 -9.79 -14.99 8.70
C ALA A 72 -8.73 -14.79 9.82
N GLY A 73 -7.49 -15.21 9.55
CA GLY A 73 -6.37 -15.22 10.49
C GLY A 73 -5.76 -13.86 10.72
N ARG A 74 -4.67 -13.86 11.50
CA ARG A 74 -3.77 -12.71 11.63
C ARG A 74 -2.79 -12.73 10.46
N HIS A 75 -2.52 -11.55 9.94
CA HIS A 75 -1.65 -11.34 8.80
C HIS A 75 -0.82 -10.08 9.01
N THR A 76 0.32 -10.01 8.35
CA THR A 76 1.15 -8.80 8.27
C THR A 76 1.23 -8.39 6.81
N ILE A 77 0.79 -7.16 6.48
CA ILE A 77 1.00 -6.59 5.15
C ILE A 77 2.25 -5.70 5.17
N GLU A 78 3.06 -5.82 4.15
CA GLU A 78 4.24 -4.99 3.94
C GLU A 78 4.18 -4.34 2.56
N LEU A 79 4.48 -3.05 2.51
CA LEU A 79 4.65 -2.29 1.28
C LEU A 79 6.12 -1.89 1.18
N VAL A 80 6.86 -2.59 0.32
CA VAL A 80 8.30 -2.39 0.13
C VAL A 80 8.52 -1.55 -1.12
N VAL A 81 8.96 -0.30 -0.95
CA VAL A 81 9.26 0.58 -2.09
C VAL A 81 10.51 0.06 -2.79
N ASP A 82 10.40 -0.21 -4.10
CA ASP A 82 11.55 -0.64 -4.90
C ASP A 82 12.68 0.39 -4.75
N PRO A 83 13.96 -0.04 -4.70
CA PRO A 83 15.07 0.88 -4.54
C PRO A 83 15.00 1.97 -5.61
N PRO A 84 15.23 3.25 -5.23
CA PRO A 84 14.77 4.39 -5.97
C PRO A 84 15.43 4.39 -7.33
N ASP A 85 14.60 4.35 -8.37
CA ASP A 85 14.93 5.06 -9.60
C ASP A 85 15.33 6.48 -9.17
N ARG A 86 16.48 6.98 -9.65
CA ARG A 86 17.02 8.27 -9.19
C ARG A 86 16.00 9.40 -9.33
N ASN A 87 14.99 9.24 -10.19
CA ASN A 87 13.94 10.22 -10.47
C ASN A 87 12.55 9.91 -9.90
N ARG A 88 12.32 8.78 -9.19
CA ARG A 88 10.98 8.41 -8.68
C ARG A 88 11.06 7.66 -7.37
N ARG A 89 10.91 8.39 -6.26
CA ARG A 89 11.25 7.90 -4.90
C ARG A 89 10.07 7.90 -3.93
N LEU A 90 8.94 8.49 -4.31
CA LEU A 90 7.88 8.78 -3.36
C LEU A 90 6.76 7.73 -3.41
N ALA A 91 6.31 7.33 -2.22
CA ALA A 91 5.09 6.57 -2.02
C ALA A 91 4.08 7.47 -1.30
N TYR A 92 2.84 7.47 -1.76
CA TYR A 92 1.76 8.31 -1.22
C TYR A 92 0.65 7.39 -0.72
N VAL A 93 0.78 6.83 0.49
CA VAL A 93 -0.27 5.99 1.07
C VAL A 93 -1.28 6.86 1.81
N ASP A 94 -2.57 6.63 1.56
CA ASP A 94 -3.65 7.29 2.29
C ASP A 94 -4.04 6.43 3.49
N TYR A 95 -4.56 5.22 3.24
CA TYR A 95 -4.92 4.31 4.32
C TYR A 95 -4.90 2.85 3.92
N PHE A 96 -4.75 1.99 4.94
CA PHE A 96 -5.16 0.60 4.90
C PHE A 96 -6.55 0.44 5.50
N ARG A 97 -7.37 -0.44 4.92
CA ARG A 97 -8.69 -0.78 5.47
C ARG A 97 -8.86 -2.29 5.49
N VAL A 98 -9.05 -2.84 6.68
CA VAL A 98 -9.40 -4.26 6.86
C VAL A 98 -10.88 -4.44 6.53
N TYR A 99 -11.21 -5.47 5.74
CA TYR A 99 -12.59 -5.86 5.50
C TYR A 99 -12.81 -7.24 6.12
N GLY A 100 -13.65 -7.30 7.15
CA GLY A 100 -14.14 -8.56 7.72
C GLY A 100 -14.92 -9.38 6.68
N GLU A 101 -15.33 -10.59 7.03
CA GLU A 101 -16.34 -11.29 6.24
C GLU A 101 -17.59 -10.40 6.12
N ALA A 102 -18.23 -10.39 4.96
CA ALA A 102 -19.55 -9.79 4.88
C ALA A 102 -20.40 -10.53 5.93
N TYR A 103 -20.98 -9.81 6.89
CA TYR A 103 -22.02 -10.37 7.74
C TYR A 103 -23.06 -10.98 6.80
N ARG A 104 -23.08 -12.32 6.69
CA ARG A 104 -24.21 -12.99 6.08
C ARG A 104 -25.33 -12.82 7.09
N THR A 105 -26.18 -11.81 6.90
CA THR A 105 -27.51 -11.82 7.49
C THR A 105 -28.17 -13.10 7.02
N GLN A 106 -28.42 -14.00 7.97
CA GLN A 106 -29.39 -15.09 7.82
C GLN A 106 -30.80 -14.49 7.76
#